data_AF-A0A0B5Q8D5-F1
#
_entry.id   AF-A0A0B5Q8D5-F1
#
_cell.length_a   1.000
_cell.length_b   1.000
_cell.length_c   1.000
_cell.angle_alpha   90.00
_cell.angle_beta   90.00
_cell.angle_gamma   90.00
#
_symmetry.space_group_name_H-M   'P 1'
#
loop_
_entity.id
_entity.type
_entity.pdbx_description
1 polymer ?
#
loop_
_entity_poly.entity_id
_entity_poly.type
_entity_poly.pdbx_seq_one_letter_code
_entity_poly.pdbx_strand_id
1 'polypeptide(L)'
;MGKVLGNRYNNKLTRFILSCIAITAVFFTNFIVAKATQENSLYEIGSNNMDKMKEQHKFIIDAPIKFYNDIERVEQVSDFRFKVPDFFPDGYKVQELQLKRISDKDNVLEIVYGNKDGIYSLQISEQDPSESLKVIENGKSKALENSQVEISKQPMKVGDINGLNVILTTTFPVKKAMENQLSEIKAVNNYFSWKDDGLWYSVEYKSESKSEKSSNNSLELSSDDIKNIVKSLKYPEDTKDSNYCIKDLNDGNIEMNIYDKEDIEEAKNALGFDPKFPIRISDDISITNSTARLVGDFNNNKEKTCYEINNFYSNQNGSITFSQSANSSVYDEIMKNKYIKINEERNVEKKVKELRIENNQVFKSSQEGIVPQVNYVWKENNIYYNVIFFVNIENCDEIVKEFMNSKPLE
;
A
#
# COMPACT_ATOMS: atom_id res chain seq x y z
N MET A 1 -37.34 15.17 -47.51
CA MET A 1 -37.92 14.55 -46.29
C MET A 1 -36.79 13.93 -45.48
N GLY A 2 -36.60 14.34 -44.23
CA GLY A 2 -35.83 13.63 -43.21
C GLY A 2 -34.30 13.77 -43.21
N LYS A 3 -33.76 14.94 -42.84
CA LYS A 3 -32.41 15.04 -42.23
C LYS A 3 -32.55 14.72 -40.74
N VAL A 4 -31.84 13.70 -40.26
CA VAL A 4 -31.58 13.51 -38.82
C VAL A 4 -30.08 13.61 -38.61
N LEU A 5 -29.67 14.74 -38.05
CA LEU A 5 -28.38 14.94 -37.41
C LEU A 5 -28.38 14.13 -36.11
N GLY A 6 -27.51 13.12 -36.02
CA GLY A 6 -27.24 12.36 -34.81
C GLY A 6 -25.84 12.66 -34.30
N ASN A 7 -25.77 13.33 -33.15
CA ASN A 7 -24.58 13.84 -32.48
C ASN A 7 -23.41 12.86 -32.40
N ARG A 8 -22.23 13.31 -32.87
CA ARG A 8 -20.93 12.85 -32.40
C ARG A 8 -20.72 13.38 -30.98
N TYR A 9 -20.89 12.52 -29.98
CA TYR A 9 -20.41 12.81 -28.62
C TYR A 9 -18.88 12.74 -28.62
N ASN A 10 -18.26 13.92 -28.70
CA ASN A 10 -16.87 14.13 -28.32
C ASN A 10 -16.76 13.99 -26.79
N ASN A 11 -16.36 12.82 -26.31
CA ASN A 11 -15.98 12.64 -24.91
C ASN A 11 -14.62 13.30 -24.67
N LYS A 12 -14.62 14.62 -24.46
CA LYS A 12 -13.62 15.27 -23.61
C LYS A 12 -13.99 14.94 -22.17
N LEU A 13 -13.58 13.76 -21.70
CA LEU A 13 -13.63 13.39 -20.29
C LEU A 13 -12.51 14.19 -19.60
N THR A 14 -12.84 15.42 -19.21
CA THR A 14 -12.01 16.26 -18.35
C THR A 14 -11.83 15.52 -17.03
N ARG A 15 -10.62 15.05 -16.77
CA ARG A 15 -10.23 14.35 -15.55
C ARG A 15 -10.36 15.32 -14.37
N PHE A 16 -11.49 15.26 -13.68
CA PHE A 16 -11.62 15.76 -12.31
C PHE A 16 -10.93 14.75 -11.39
N ILE A 17 -9.82 15.16 -10.79
CA ILE A 17 -9.31 14.51 -9.57
C ILE A 17 -9.40 15.59 -8.50
N LEU A 18 -10.50 15.56 -7.75
CA LEU A 18 -10.49 16.03 -6.37
C LEU A 18 -9.31 15.31 -5.69
N SER A 19 -8.29 16.08 -5.31
CA SER A 19 -7.10 15.68 -4.55
C SER A 19 -7.39 15.20 -3.12
N CYS A 20 -8.60 14.69 -2.86
CA CYS A 20 -9.03 14.08 -1.60
C CYS A 20 -9.95 12.88 -1.87
N ILE A 21 -9.67 12.09 -2.92
CA ILE A 21 -9.78 10.65 -2.72
C ILE A 21 -8.54 10.32 -1.90
N ALA A 22 -8.66 10.49 -0.57
CA ALA A 22 -7.99 9.58 0.32
C ALA A 22 -8.26 8.22 -0.31
N ILE A 23 -7.20 7.55 -0.78
CA ILE A 23 -7.21 6.10 -0.74
C ILE A 23 -7.53 5.89 0.73
N THR A 24 -8.82 5.66 1.01
CA THR A 24 -9.22 4.86 2.13
C THR A 24 -8.47 3.57 1.87
N ALA A 25 -7.24 3.54 2.38
CA ALA A 25 -6.81 2.45 3.18
C ALA A 25 -7.98 2.25 4.15
N VAL A 26 -8.96 1.46 3.70
CA VAL A 26 -9.54 0.44 4.53
C VAL A 26 -8.31 -0.33 4.97
N PHE A 27 -7.64 0.20 6.00
CA PHE A 27 -6.70 -0.54 6.79
C PHE A 27 -7.56 -1.71 7.26
N PHE A 28 -7.31 -2.87 6.69
CA PHE A 28 -7.69 -4.11 7.32
C PHE A 28 -6.92 -4.17 8.63
N THR A 29 -7.42 -3.50 9.67
CA THR A 29 -6.91 -3.57 11.06
C THR A 29 -7.18 -4.93 11.71
N ASN A 30 -7.49 -5.96 10.91
CA ASN A 30 -7.56 -7.35 11.33
C ASN A 30 -6.36 -8.15 10.80
N PHE A 31 -5.14 -7.62 10.94
CA PHE A 31 -3.94 -8.45 10.91
C PHE A 31 -3.68 -9.09 12.28
N ILE A 32 -3.24 -10.34 12.18
CA ILE A 32 -3.31 -11.39 13.19
C ILE A 32 -2.23 -11.16 14.25
N VAL A 33 -2.62 -10.90 15.50
CA VAL A 33 -1.77 -11.28 16.64
C VAL A 33 -2.05 -12.75 16.90
N ALA A 34 -1.23 -13.63 16.34
CA ALA A 34 -1.25 -15.03 16.74
C ALA A 34 -0.68 -15.08 18.17
N LYS A 35 -1.49 -15.50 19.15
CA LYS A 35 -0.97 -15.80 20.49
C LYS A 35 0.02 -16.95 20.35
N ALA A 36 1.30 -16.67 20.59
CA ALA A 36 2.33 -17.69 20.68
C ALA A 36 1.93 -18.75 21.73
N THR A 37 1.84 -19.99 21.30
CA THR A 37 1.87 -21.14 22.21
C THR A 37 3.34 -21.43 22.51
N GLN A 38 3.70 -21.41 23.79
CA GLN A 38 5.01 -21.84 24.27
C GLN A 38 5.18 -23.33 23.96
N GLU A 39 6.11 -23.68 23.08
CA GLU A 39 6.76 -25.00 23.12
C GLU A 39 8.26 -24.87 22.87
N ASN A 40 9.01 -25.51 23.77
CA ASN A 40 10.46 -25.60 23.79
C ASN A 40 10.96 -26.39 22.59
N SER A 41 12.01 -25.91 21.91
CA SER A 41 12.90 -26.80 21.16
C SER A 41 14.36 -26.38 21.37
N LEU A 42 15.09 -27.30 21.99
CA LEU A 42 16.54 -27.35 22.06
C LEU A 42 17.06 -27.88 20.72
N TYR A 43 17.90 -27.13 20.01
CA TYR A 43 18.99 -27.67 19.18
C TYR A 43 20.10 -26.62 19.02
N GLU A 44 21.19 -26.83 19.78
CA GLU A 44 22.58 -26.45 19.48
C GLU A 44 23.16 -27.54 18.56
N ILE A 45 24.14 -27.41 17.64
CA ILE A 45 25.21 -26.45 17.27
C ILE A 45 25.60 -26.78 15.81
N GLY A 46 26.15 -25.81 15.06
CA GLY A 46 26.75 -26.10 13.75
C GLY A 46 27.53 -25.01 12.98
N SER A 47 28.18 -24.06 13.66
CA SER A 47 29.43 -23.35 13.25
C SER A 47 29.57 -22.64 11.88
N ASN A 48 29.63 -21.30 11.98
CA ASN A 48 30.63 -20.36 11.40
C ASN A 48 30.50 -19.90 9.94
N ASN A 49 29.64 -18.89 9.73
CA ASN A 49 29.95 -17.61 9.04
C ASN A 49 28.73 -16.65 8.97
N MET A 50 27.83 -16.68 9.96
CA MET A 50 26.54 -15.97 9.92
C MET A 50 26.31 -14.96 11.07
N ASP A 51 27.34 -14.60 11.83
CA ASP A 51 27.22 -13.75 13.03
C ASP A 51 27.30 -12.23 12.75
N LYS A 52 26.74 -11.76 11.64
CA LYS A 52 26.62 -10.31 11.36
C LYS A 52 25.25 -9.83 10.85
N MET A 53 24.24 -10.69 10.75
CA MET A 53 22.91 -10.32 10.23
C MET A 53 21.76 -10.67 11.19
N LYS A 54 21.89 -10.40 12.50
CA LYS A 54 20.81 -10.64 13.47
C LYS A 54 20.49 -9.47 14.40
N GLU A 55 20.85 -8.25 14.03
CA GLU A 55 20.10 -7.11 14.56
C GLU A 55 18.91 -6.88 13.63
N GLN A 56 17.70 -7.16 14.13
CA GLN A 56 16.47 -6.89 13.39
C GLN A 56 16.43 -5.41 13.03
N HIS A 57 16.14 -5.12 11.77
CA HIS A 57 16.00 -3.74 11.31
C HIS A 57 14.94 -2.99 12.14
N LYS A 58 15.28 -1.79 12.61
CA LYS A 58 14.43 -1.06 13.55
C LYS A 58 13.50 -0.10 12.82
N PHE A 59 12.28 -0.55 12.58
CA PHE A 59 11.21 0.30 12.03
C PHE A 59 10.68 1.30 13.06
N ILE A 60 10.42 2.53 12.62
CA ILE A 60 9.63 3.54 13.35
C ILE A 60 8.14 3.25 13.17
N ILE A 61 7.75 2.89 11.94
CA ILE A 61 6.38 2.45 11.61
C ILE A 61 6.43 0.98 11.23
N ASP A 62 6.05 0.12 12.17
CA ASP A 62 6.04 -1.33 11.94
C ASP A 62 4.71 -1.81 11.33
N ALA A 63 4.44 -1.36 10.11
CA ALA A 63 3.28 -1.80 9.35
C ALA A 63 3.40 -3.31 9.01
N PRO A 64 2.30 -4.09 9.05
CA PRO A 64 2.33 -5.52 8.71
C PRO A 64 2.64 -5.79 7.24
N ILE A 65 2.36 -4.82 6.35
CA ILE A 65 2.74 -4.84 4.94
C ILE A 65 3.49 -3.55 4.69
N LYS A 66 4.71 -3.66 4.16
CA LYS A 66 5.57 -2.53 3.84
C LYS A 66 5.83 -2.51 2.33
N PHE A 67 5.61 -1.38 1.68
CA PHE A 67 5.74 -1.22 0.24
C PHE A 67 6.99 -0.42 -0.08
N TYR A 68 7.81 -0.92 -0.99
CA TYR A 68 9.07 -0.28 -1.39
C TYR A 68 9.07 0.00 -2.88
N ASN A 69 9.81 1.03 -3.27
CA ASN A 69 10.02 1.38 -4.67
C ASN A 69 11.29 0.73 -5.24
N ASP A 70 12.20 0.28 -4.39
CA ASP A 70 13.50 -0.26 -4.79
C ASP A 70 13.80 -1.57 -4.07
N ILE A 71 14.29 -2.56 -4.81
CA ILE A 71 14.72 -3.84 -4.26
C ILE A 71 15.99 -3.73 -3.41
N GLU A 72 16.88 -2.77 -3.70
CA GLU A 72 18.06 -2.54 -2.86
C GLU A 72 17.63 -2.14 -1.44
N ARG A 73 16.59 -1.31 -1.37
CA ARG A 73 15.98 -0.93 -0.09
C ARG A 73 15.37 -2.13 0.63
N VAL A 74 14.69 -3.02 -0.10
CA VAL A 74 14.16 -4.26 0.46
C VAL A 74 15.27 -5.16 1.00
N GLU A 75 16.41 -5.26 0.31
CA GLU A 75 17.54 -6.07 0.76
C GLU A 75 18.12 -5.55 2.08
N GLN A 76 18.21 -4.22 2.26
CA GLN A 76 18.73 -3.59 3.48
C GLN A 76 17.86 -3.87 4.72
N VAL A 77 16.53 -3.93 4.54
CA VAL A 77 15.56 -4.05 5.63
C VAL A 77 15.02 -5.47 5.83
N SER A 78 15.38 -6.39 4.93
CA SER A 78 14.99 -7.80 5.01
C SER A 78 15.91 -8.56 5.97
N ASP A 79 15.32 -9.46 6.75
CA ASP A 79 16.07 -10.36 7.65
C ASP A 79 16.74 -11.53 6.90
N PHE A 80 16.49 -11.68 5.60
CA PHE A 80 17.04 -12.73 4.75
C PHE A 80 17.55 -12.18 3.41
N ARG A 81 18.61 -12.81 2.88
CA ARG A 81 19.19 -12.49 1.58
C ARG A 81 18.58 -13.37 0.50
N PHE A 82 18.07 -12.76 -0.58
CA PHE A 82 17.28 -13.44 -1.61
C PHE A 82 17.82 -13.17 -3.02
N LYS A 83 17.35 -13.96 -3.99
CA LYS A 83 17.56 -13.71 -5.43
C LYS A 83 16.27 -13.22 -6.08
N VAL A 84 16.38 -12.53 -7.19
CA VAL A 84 15.25 -12.14 -8.03
C VAL A 84 15.51 -12.51 -9.51
N PRO A 85 14.48 -12.73 -10.33
CA PRO A 85 14.65 -13.05 -11.74
C PRO A 85 15.30 -11.93 -12.56
N ASP A 86 16.32 -12.25 -13.37
CA ASP A 86 16.86 -11.34 -14.41
C ASP A 86 16.13 -11.50 -15.76
N PHE A 87 15.18 -12.44 -15.85
CA PHE A 87 14.28 -12.63 -16.99
C PHE A 87 12.84 -12.25 -16.62
N PHE A 88 12.20 -11.49 -17.49
CA PHE A 88 10.75 -11.25 -17.45
C PHE A 88 10.09 -11.74 -18.74
N PRO A 89 8.93 -12.40 -18.66
CA PRO A 89 8.10 -12.65 -19.83
C PRO A 89 7.75 -11.34 -20.55
N ASP A 90 7.47 -11.43 -21.85
CA ASP A 90 7.36 -10.25 -22.71
C ASP A 90 6.40 -9.18 -22.18
N GLY A 91 6.93 -7.96 -22.04
CA GLY A 91 6.17 -6.78 -21.61
C GLY A 91 5.89 -6.70 -20.10
N TYR A 92 6.20 -7.73 -19.32
CA TYR A 92 6.08 -7.66 -17.86
C TYR A 92 7.16 -6.79 -17.24
N LYS A 93 6.75 -6.04 -16.22
CA LYS A 93 7.63 -5.20 -15.38
C LYS A 93 7.17 -5.27 -13.95
N VAL A 94 8.08 -5.04 -13.01
CA VAL A 94 7.74 -4.85 -11.60
C VAL A 94 6.72 -3.71 -11.49
N GLN A 95 5.61 -3.99 -10.81
CA GLN A 95 4.57 -3.03 -10.45
C GLN A 95 4.59 -2.74 -8.96
N GLU A 96 5.08 -3.69 -8.15
CA GLU A 96 5.00 -3.60 -6.71
C GLU A 96 6.04 -4.47 -6.01
N LEU A 97 6.64 -3.95 -4.94
CA LEU A 97 7.51 -4.68 -4.02
C LEU A 97 6.93 -4.56 -2.61
N GLN A 98 6.63 -5.70 -1.99
CA GLN A 98 6.02 -5.73 -0.66
C GLN A 98 6.78 -6.68 0.27
N LEU A 99 7.15 -6.20 1.46
CA LEU A 99 7.58 -7.04 2.56
C LEU A 99 6.40 -7.25 3.53
N LYS A 100 5.96 -8.49 3.69
CA LYS A 100 4.80 -8.87 4.50
C LYS A 100 5.21 -9.64 5.72
N ARG A 101 4.81 -9.17 6.90
CA ARG A 101 4.92 -9.93 8.13
C ARG A 101 3.78 -10.94 8.22
N ILE A 102 4.11 -12.22 8.14
CA ILE A 102 3.17 -13.34 8.30
C ILE A 102 3.08 -13.77 9.77
N SER A 103 4.21 -13.72 10.48
CA SER A 103 4.30 -13.96 11.92
C SER A 103 5.48 -13.19 12.53
N ASP A 104 5.65 -13.25 13.85
CA ASP A 104 6.76 -12.59 14.56
C ASP A 104 8.16 -12.99 14.06
N LYS A 105 8.28 -14.13 13.35
CA LYS A 105 9.54 -14.67 12.84
C LYS A 105 9.53 -14.94 11.35
N ASP A 106 8.47 -14.54 10.63
CA ASP A 106 8.31 -14.90 9.23
C ASP A 106 7.86 -13.70 8.41
N ASN A 107 8.70 -13.39 7.43
CA ASN A 107 8.50 -12.33 6.46
C ASN A 107 8.47 -12.95 5.05
N VAL A 108 7.56 -12.45 4.22
CA VAL A 108 7.45 -12.83 2.81
C VAL A 108 7.73 -11.58 1.99
N LEU A 109 8.68 -11.69 1.07
CA LEU A 109 8.81 -10.73 -0.01
C LEU A 109 7.87 -11.15 -1.14
N GLU A 110 6.92 -10.30 -1.50
CA GLU A 110 6.09 -10.45 -2.68
C GLU A 110 6.46 -9.39 -3.71
N ILE A 111 6.76 -9.84 -4.93
CA ILE A 111 7.02 -9.00 -6.09
C ILE A 111 5.88 -9.22 -7.07
N VAL A 112 5.18 -8.14 -7.43
CA VAL A 112 4.10 -8.17 -8.42
C VAL A 112 4.63 -7.67 -9.75
N TYR A 113 4.45 -8.48 -10.78
CA TYR A 113 4.79 -8.16 -12.16
C TYR A 113 3.51 -7.95 -12.95
N GLY A 114 3.50 -6.95 -13.83
CA GLY A 114 2.33 -6.62 -14.63
C GLY A 114 2.68 -6.17 -16.04
N ASN A 115 1.74 -6.42 -16.94
CA ASN A 115 1.70 -5.84 -18.28
C ASN A 115 0.24 -5.49 -18.64
N LYS A 116 -0.03 -5.22 -19.92
CA LYS A 116 -1.38 -4.91 -20.41
C LYS A 116 -2.37 -6.10 -20.36
N ASP A 117 -1.85 -7.33 -20.29
CA ASP A 117 -2.60 -8.58 -20.45
C ASP A 117 -2.88 -9.26 -19.09
N GLY A 118 -2.14 -8.90 -18.03
CA GLY A 118 -2.40 -9.39 -16.68
C GLY A 118 -1.28 -9.07 -15.68
N ILE A 119 -1.40 -9.67 -14.50
CA ILE A 119 -0.40 -9.61 -13.43
C ILE A 119 -0.06 -11.02 -12.95
N TYR A 120 1.17 -11.23 -12.48
CA TYR A 120 1.56 -12.41 -11.71
C TYR A 120 2.44 -12.02 -10.54
N SER A 121 2.56 -12.89 -9.55
CA SER A 121 3.35 -12.65 -8.35
C SER A 121 4.49 -13.66 -8.20
N LEU A 122 5.62 -13.21 -7.65
CA LEU A 122 6.67 -14.06 -7.09
C LEU A 122 6.70 -13.82 -5.57
N GLN A 123 6.63 -14.89 -4.80
CA GLN A 123 6.79 -14.86 -3.35
C GLN A 123 8.09 -15.55 -2.93
N ILE A 124 8.80 -14.95 -1.98
CA ILE A 124 10.07 -15.43 -1.44
C ILE A 124 9.98 -15.46 0.08
N SER A 125 10.26 -16.61 0.69
CA SER A 125 10.19 -16.80 2.15
C SER A 125 11.09 -17.92 2.65
N GLU A 126 11.48 -17.88 3.93
CA GLU A 126 12.19 -19.01 4.57
C GLU A 126 11.25 -20.21 4.84
N GLN A 127 9.96 -19.93 5.02
CA GLN A 127 8.95 -20.94 5.36
C GLN A 127 8.26 -21.55 4.15
N ASP A 128 7.59 -22.69 4.37
CA ASP A 128 6.81 -23.39 3.35
C ASP A 128 5.77 -22.45 2.71
N PRO A 129 5.73 -22.36 1.36
CA PRO A 129 4.90 -21.39 0.64
C PRO A 129 3.41 -21.61 0.88
N SER A 130 2.99 -22.80 1.33
CA SER A 130 1.59 -23.10 1.57
C SER A 130 1.03 -22.26 2.72
N GLU A 131 1.79 -22.10 3.80
CA GLU A 131 1.34 -21.35 4.96
C GLU A 131 1.28 -19.85 4.65
N SER A 132 2.32 -19.30 4.03
CA SER A 132 2.38 -17.89 3.65
C SER A 132 1.30 -17.52 2.64
N LEU A 133 1.14 -18.28 1.54
CA LEU A 133 0.10 -18.05 0.54
C LEU A 133 -1.30 -18.07 1.16
N LYS A 134 -1.57 -19.03 2.04
CA LYS A 134 -2.86 -19.16 2.72
C LYS A 134 -3.12 -17.99 3.67
N VAL A 135 -2.13 -17.54 4.44
CA VAL A 135 -2.29 -16.38 5.34
C VAL A 135 -2.53 -15.11 4.53
N ILE A 136 -1.77 -14.88 3.46
CA ILE A 136 -1.92 -13.71 2.59
C ILE A 136 -3.32 -13.69 1.97
N GLU A 137 -3.77 -14.81 1.42
CA GLU A 137 -5.09 -14.88 0.79
C GLU A 137 -6.22 -14.70 1.81
N ASN A 138 -6.13 -15.32 2.99
CA ASN A 138 -7.09 -15.08 4.06
C ASN A 138 -7.14 -13.60 4.47
N GLY A 139 -6.00 -12.91 4.48
CA GLY A 139 -5.93 -11.47 4.69
C GLY A 139 -6.74 -10.69 3.66
N LYS A 140 -6.57 -11.00 2.37
CA LYS A 140 -7.31 -10.37 1.25
C LYS A 140 -8.81 -10.67 1.31
N SER A 141 -9.18 -11.91 1.67
CA SER A 141 -10.56 -12.39 1.60
C SER A 141 -11.40 -12.07 2.84
N LYS A 142 -10.80 -11.71 3.98
CA LYS A 142 -11.49 -11.26 5.20
C LYS A 142 -12.46 -10.09 4.98
N ALA A 143 -12.22 -9.25 3.98
CA ALA A 143 -13.13 -8.19 3.55
C ALA A 143 -14.51 -8.72 3.12
N LEU A 144 -14.55 -9.98 2.71
CA LEU A 144 -15.70 -10.67 2.18
C LEU A 144 -16.05 -11.77 3.20
N GLU A 145 -16.97 -11.46 4.12
CA GLU A 145 -17.45 -12.38 5.15
C GLU A 145 -17.72 -13.80 4.60
N ASN A 146 -17.29 -14.81 5.36
CA ASN A 146 -17.45 -16.24 5.08
C ASN A 146 -16.74 -16.77 3.82
N SER A 147 -15.72 -16.07 3.33
CA SER A 147 -14.80 -16.65 2.35
C SER A 147 -14.02 -17.82 2.95
N GLN A 148 -13.76 -18.84 2.12
CA GLN A 148 -12.98 -20.03 2.52
C GLN A 148 -11.76 -20.17 1.62
N VAL A 149 -10.60 -20.39 2.24
CA VAL A 149 -9.33 -20.58 1.53
C VAL A 149 -8.82 -21.99 1.80
N GLU A 150 -8.73 -22.78 0.74
CA GLU A 150 -8.18 -24.13 0.73
C GLU A 150 -6.85 -24.15 0.00
N ILE A 151 -5.94 -25.02 0.44
CA ILE A 151 -4.64 -25.19 -0.19
C ILE A 151 -4.30 -26.66 -0.34
N SER A 152 -3.72 -27.01 -1.47
CA SER A 152 -3.20 -28.34 -1.74
C SER A 152 -1.86 -28.25 -2.45
N LYS A 153 -1.04 -29.29 -2.33
CA LYS A 153 0.27 -29.35 -2.96
C LYS A 153 0.49 -30.72 -3.60
N GLN A 154 1.08 -30.71 -4.78
CA GLN A 154 1.48 -31.91 -5.51
C GLN A 154 2.88 -31.72 -6.09
N PRO A 155 3.72 -32.77 -6.16
CA PRO A 155 5.02 -32.68 -6.81
C PRO A 155 4.87 -32.19 -8.26
N MET A 156 5.73 -31.26 -8.67
CA MET A 156 5.80 -30.76 -10.04
C MET A 156 7.25 -30.61 -10.46
N LYS A 157 7.52 -30.79 -11.75
CA LYS A 157 8.84 -30.56 -12.33
C LYS A 157 8.72 -29.58 -13.48
N VAL A 158 9.58 -28.57 -13.49
CA VAL A 158 9.70 -27.59 -14.58
C VAL A 158 11.13 -27.65 -15.11
N GLY A 159 11.29 -28.16 -16.33
CA GLY A 159 12.62 -28.50 -16.85
C GLY A 159 13.32 -29.54 -15.97
N ASP A 160 14.47 -29.17 -15.41
CA ASP A 160 15.27 -30.02 -14.51
C ASP A 160 15.03 -29.73 -13.02
N ILE A 161 14.12 -28.81 -12.71
CA ILE A 161 13.92 -28.29 -11.36
C ILE A 161 12.73 -28.99 -10.72
N ASN A 162 12.98 -29.64 -9.59
CA ASN A 162 11.95 -30.27 -8.79
C ASN A 162 11.33 -29.24 -7.86
N GLY A 163 10.00 -29.23 -7.79
CA GLY A 163 9.26 -28.33 -6.94
C GLY A 163 7.87 -28.88 -6.62
N LEU A 164 6.98 -27.98 -6.27
CA LEU A 164 5.60 -28.24 -5.92
C LEU A 164 4.71 -27.40 -6.83
N ASN A 165 3.62 -27.98 -7.31
CA ASN A 165 2.46 -27.21 -7.71
C ASN A 165 1.62 -26.99 -6.46
N VAL A 166 1.54 -25.74 -6.01
CA VAL A 166 0.69 -25.31 -4.90
C VAL A 166 -0.58 -24.72 -5.50
N ILE A 167 -1.72 -25.32 -5.18
CA ILE A 167 -3.03 -24.90 -5.67
C ILE A 167 -3.79 -24.27 -4.51
N LEU A 168 -4.09 -22.99 -4.64
CA LEU A 168 -4.86 -22.21 -3.69
C LEU A 168 -6.25 -21.97 -4.28
N THR A 169 -7.29 -22.37 -3.54
CA THR A 169 -8.69 -22.20 -3.94
C THR A 169 -9.40 -21.29 -2.95
N THR A 170 -9.91 -20.17 -3.44
CA THR A 170 -10.71 -19.22 -2.66
C THR A 170 -12.16 -19.33 -3.10
N THR A 171 -13.03 -19.69 -2.17
CA THR A 171 -14.48 -19.73 -2.37
C THR A 171 -15.10 -18.48 -1.76
N PHE A 172 -15.71 -17.66 -2.61
CA PHE A 172 -16.49 -16.49 -2.21
C PHE A 172 -17.97 -16.86 -2.20
N PRO A 173 -18.65 -16.75 -1.04
CA PRO A 173 -20.03 -17.19 -0.90
C PRO A 173 -21.00 -16.29 -1.68
N VAL A 174 -22.18 -16.84 -1.95
CA VAL A 174 -23.31 -16.12 -2.56
C VAL A 174 -23.61 -14.84 -1.76
N LYS A 175 -23.58 -13.69 -2.43
CA LYS A 175 -23.99 -12.41 -1.83
C LYS A 175 -25.30 -11.93 -2.44
N LYS A 176 -26.23 -11.49 -1.58
CA LYS A 176 -27.38 -10.71 -1.99
C LYS A 176 -26.97 -9.24 -2.03
N ALA A 177 -26.66 -8.72 -3.21
CA ALA A 177 -26.67 -7.28 -3.45
C ALA A 177 -28.06 -6.89 -3.97
N MET A 178 -28.53 -5.68 -3.68
CA MET A 178 -29.87 -5.20 -4.05
C MET A 178 -30.25 -5.66 -5.48
N GLU A 179 -31.35 -6.40 -5.57
CA GLU A 179 -32.00 -6.97 -6.76
C GLU A 179 -31.27 -8.06 -7.56
N ASN A 180 -29.98 -8.35 -7.33
CA ASN A 180 -29.26 -9.44 -8.02
C ASN A 180 -28.53 -10.37 -7.04
N GLN A 181 -28.87 -11.66 -7.06
CA GLN A 181 -28.11 -12.70 -6.39
C GLN A 181 -26.80 -12.94 -7.15
N LEU A 182 -25.67 -12.60 -6.53
CA LEU A 182 -24.35 -12.98 -7.02
C LEU A 182 -24.15 -14.45 -6.66
N SER A 183 -23.98 -15.30 -7.68
CA SER A 183 -23.64 -16.72 -7.50
C SER A 183 -22.30 -16.86 -6.78
N GLU A 184 -22.06 -18.02 -6.19
CA GLU A 184 -20.76 -18.39 -5.64
C GLU A 184 -19.66 -18.21 -6.71
N ILE A 185 -18.51 -17.69 -6.29
CA ILE A 185 -17.33 -17.55 -7.14
C ILE A 185 -16.22 -18.40 -6.52
N LYS A 186 -15.61 -19.26 -7.33
CA LYS A 186 -14.39 -19.98 -6.97
C LYS A 186 -13.23 -19.44 -7.78
N ALA A 187 -12.21 -18.92 -7.10
CA ALA A 187 -10.94 -18.55 -7.70
C ALA A 187 -9.92 -19.67 -7.40
N VAL A 188 -9.16 -20.07 -8.42
CA VAL A 188 -8.10 -21.07 -8.32
C VAL A 188 -6.82 -20.45 -8.85
N ASN A 189 -5.82 -20.33 -7.97
CA ASN A 189 -4.49 -19.82 -8.27
C ASN A 189 -3.48 -20.95 -8.12
N ASN A 190 -2.66 -21.18 -9.14
CA ASN A 190 -1.65 -22.22 -9.17
C ASN A 190 -0.28 -21.56 -9.14
N TYR A 191 0.58 -22.09 -8.27
CA TYR A 191 1.93 -21.62 -8.07
C TYR A 191 2.92 -22.76 -8.29
N PHE A 192 4.02 -22.47 -8.98
CA PHE A 192 5.16 -23.36 -9.01
C PHE A 192 6.12 -22.90 -7.92
N SER A 193 6.34 -23.75 -6.93
CA SER A 193 7.20 -23.45 -5.79
C SER A 193 8.42 -24.35 -5.73
N TRP A 194 9.61 -23.79 -5.52
CA TRP A 194 10.87 -24.52 -5.46
C TRP A 194 11.78 -23.94 -4.36
N LYS A 195 12.81 -24.69 -3.99
CA LYS A 195 13.85 -24.22 -3.08
C LYS A 195 15.10 -23.81 -3.84
N ASP A 196 15.69 -22.68 -3.45
CA ASP A 196 17.00 -22.23 -3.90
C ASP A 196 17.69 -21.50 -2.72
N ASP A 197 18.95 -21.86 -2.43
CA ASP A 197 19.74 -21.32 -1.31
C ASP A 197 19.02 -21.24 0.05
N GLY A 198 18.23 -22.27 0.36
CA GLY A 198 17.51 -22.38 1.64
C GLY A 198 16.19 -21.61 1.71
N LEU A 199 15.89 -20.77 0.72
CA LEU A 199 14.61 -20.07 0.59
C LEU A 199 13.63 -20.82 -0.30
N TRP A 200 12.34 -20.62 -0.04
CA TRP A 200 11.27 -20.97 -0.93
C TRP A 200 10.96 -19.81 -1.87
N TYR A 201 10.81 -20.14 -3.14
CA TYR A 201 10.33 -19.27 -4.20
C TYR A 201 9.02 -19.84 -4.69
N SER A 202 8.03 -18.99 -4.97
CA SER A 202 6.71 -19.40 -5.45
C SER A 202 6.20 -18.42 -6.50
N VAL A 203 6.13 -18.85 -7.76
CA VAL A 203 5.63 -18.02 -8.86
C VAL A 203 4.21 -18.42 -9.23
N GLU A 204 3.30 -17.45 -9.22
CA GLU A 204 1.95 -17.64 -9.74
C GLU A 204 2.04 -17.82 -11.26
N TYR A 205 1.56 -18.96 -11.75
CA TYR A 205 1.64 -19.26 -13.19
C TYR A 205 0.28 -19.45 -13.84
N LYS A 206 -0.78 -19.69 -13.06
CA LYS A 206 -2.13 -19.81 -13.61
C LYS A 206 -3.18 -19.37 -12.61
N SER A 207 -4.06 -18.47 -13.04
CA SER A 207 -5.20 -17.99 -12.27
C SER A 207 -6.49 -18.06 -13.09
N GLU A 208 -7.51 -18.69 -12.51
CA GLU A 208 -8.84 -18.81 -13.10
C GLU A 208 -9.92 -18.56 -12.05
N SER A 209 -11.03 -17.93 -12.47
CA SER A 209 -12.21 -17.74 -11.63
C SER A 209 -13.45 -18.26 -12.34
N LYS A 210 -14.30 -18.97 -11.60
CA LYS A 210 -15.52 -19.59 -12.11
C LYS A 210 -16.71 -19.24 -11.23
N SER A 211 -17.82 -18.95 -11.89
CA SER A 211 -19.15 -18.83 -11.32
C SER A 211 -20.13 -19.64 -12.18
N GLU A 212 -21.38 -19.80 -11.73
CA GLU A 212 -22.42 -20.45 -12.53
C GLU A 212 -22.64 -19.79 -13.90
N LYS A 213 -22.35 -18.49 -14.01
CA LYS A 213 -22.67 -17.67 -15.20
C LYS A 213 -21.44 -17.32 -16.05
N SER A 214 -20.23 -17.50 -15.54
CA SER A 214 -19.01 -17.07 -16.22
C SER A 214 -17.78 -17.83 -15.75
N SER A 215 -16.82 -17.98 -16.66
CA SER A 215 -15.47 -18.47 -16.37
C SER A 215 -14.48 -17.51 -17.00
N ASN A 216 -13.54 -17.01 -16.21
CA ASN A 216 -12.52 -16.08 -16.65
C ASN A 216 -11.14 -16.62 -16.28
N ASN A 217 -10.23 -16.62 -17.25
CA ASN A 217 -8.81 -16.87 -17.00
C ASN A 217 -8.11 -15.50 -16.93
N SER A 218 -7.42 -15.25 -15.82
CA SER A 218 -6.73 -13.97 -15.56
C SER A 218 -5.23 -14.05 -15.82
N LEU A 219 -4.65 -15.26 -15.79
CA LEU A 219 -3.21 -15.48 -15.99
C LEU A 219 -2.95 -16.90 -16.47
N GLU A 220 -2.03 -17.05 -17.43
CA GLU A 220 -1.44 -18.34 -17.80
C GLU A 220 -0.03 -18.12 -18.36
N LEU A 221 1.00 -18.44 -17.57
CA LEU A 221 2.40 -18.44 -17.98
C LEU A 221 2.76 -19.79 -18.61
N SER A 222 3.58 -19.77 -19.66
CA SER A 222 4.05 -21.02 -20.28
C SER A 222 5.06 -21.74 -19.39
N SER A 223 5.20 -23.06 -19.59
CA SER A 223 6.25 -23.81 -18.88
C SER A 223 7.67 -23.30 -19.18
N ASP A 224 7.89 -22.72 -20.37
CA ASP A 224 9.19 -22.14 -20.74
C ASP A 224 9.41 -20.80 -20.02
N ASP A 225 8.37 -19.99 -19.82
CA ASP A 225 8.46 -18.76 -19.02
C ASP A 225 8.86 -19.09 -17.58
N ILE A 226 8.17 -20.04 -16.94
CA ILE A 226 8.50 -20.47 -15.57
C ILE A 226 9.95 -20.98 -15.52
N LYS A 227 10.36 -21.81 -16.49
CA LYS A 227 11.73 -22.33 -16.57
C LYS A 227 12.78 -21.22 -16.69
N ASN A 228 12.51 -20.19 -17.50
CA ASN A 228 13.43 -19.08 -17.70
C ASN A 228 13.49 -18.17 -16.48
N ILE A 229 12.35 -17.90 -15.82
CA ILE A 229 12.29 -17.18 -14.54
C ILE A 229 13.21 -17.87 -13.53
N VAL A 230 13.01 -19.16 -13.30
CA VAL A 230 13.79 -19.89 -12.28
C VAL A 230 15.29 -19.94 -12.62
N LYS A 231 15.66 -20.11 -13.89
CA LYS A 231 17.07 -20.15 -14.31
C LYS A 231 17.77 -18.80 -14.29
N SER A 232 17.01 -17.71 -14.24
CA SER A 232 17.52 -16.34 -14.28
C SER A 232 17.73 -15.71 -12.90
N LEU A 233 17.50 -16.44 -11.82
CA LEU A 233 17.65 -15.92 -10.47
C LEU A 233 19.08 -15.43 -10.22
N LYS A 234 19.20 -14.19 -9.76
CA LYS A 234 20.45 -13.55 -9.34
C LYS A 234 20.21 -12.72 -8.09
N TYR A 235 21.28 -12.42 -7.34
CA TYR A 235 21.16 -11.44 -6.26
C TYR A 235 20.82 -10.05 -6.83
N PRO A 236 20.09 -9.20 -6.10
CA PRO A 236 19.70 -7.87 -6.57
C PRO A 236 20.84 -7.09 -7.23
N GLU A 237 22.02 -7.06 -6.61
CA GLU A 237 23.23 -6.36 -7.09
C GLU A 237 23.81 -6.90 -8.41
N ASP A 238 23.42 -8.11 -8.83
CA ASP A 238 23.86 -8.76 -10.07
C ASP A 238 22.80 -8.66 -11.19
N THR A 239 21.65 -8.06 -10.90
CA THR A 239 20.58 -7.81 -11.88
C THR A 239 20.86 -6.54 -12.66
N LYS A 240 20.05 -6.26 -13.70
CA LYS A 240 20.07 -4.93 -14.31
C LYS A 240 19.35 -3.95 -13.36
N ASP A 241 20.10 -3.09 -12.69
CA ASP A 241 19.65 -2.14 -11.65
C ASP A 241 18.27 -1.49 -11.93
N SER A 242 17.99 -1.09 -13.17
CA SER A 242 16.73 -0.44 -13.56
C SER A 242 15.48 -1.33 -13.55
N ASN A 243 15.61 -2.65 -13.44
CA ASN A 243 14.48 -3.58 -13.59
C ASN A 243 13.58 -3.67 -12.35
N TYR A 244 14.15 -3.35 -11.20
CA TYR A 244 13.51 -3.50 -9.88
C TYR A 244 13.36 -2.17 -9.13
N CYS A 245 13.60 -1.06 -9.80
CA CYS A 245 13.28 0.27 -9.32
C CYS A 245 11.96 0.74 -9.95
N ILE A 246 10.94 0.95 -9.12
CA ILE A 246 9.61 1.48 -9.47
C ILE A 246 9.66 3.02 -9.45
N LYS A 247 10.69 3.61 -10.07
CA LYS A 247 11.02 5.06 -10.07
C LYS A 247 11.17 5.64 -8.65
N ASP A 248 12.05 6.62 -8.44
CA ASP A 248 12.22 7.24 -7.12
C ASP A 248 11.65 8.66 -7.07
N LEU A 249 11.49 9.24 -5.87
CA LEU A 249 10.94 10.60 -5.72
C LEU A 249 11.74 11.61 -6.57
N ASN A 250 13.05 11.40 -6.72
CA ASN A 250 13.94 12.26 -7.51
C ASN A 250 13.79 12.08 -9.04
N ASP A 251 13.20 10.97 -9.48
CA ASP A 251 12.98 10.63 -10.91
C ASP A 251 11.53 10.84 -11.36
N GLY A 252 10.74 11.57 -10.55
CA GLY A 252 9.34 11.84 -10.82
C GLY A 252 8.40 10.73 -10.38
N ASN A 253 8.80 9.89 -9.42
CA ASN A 253 7.85 9.04 -8.73
C ASN A 253 6.91 9.89 -7.86
N ILE A 254 5.65 9.47 -7.82
CA ILE A 254 4.60 10.25 -7.19
C ILE A 254 4.54 9.94 -5.70
N GLU A 255 4.96 8.76 -5.20
CA GLU A 255 4.76 8.38 -3.79
C GLU A 255 5.84 7.42 -3.26
N MET A 256 6.31 7.63 -2.03
CA MET A 256 7.12 6.70 -1.24
C MET A 256 6.45 6.46 0.11
N ASN A 257 6.62 5.26 0.67
CA ASN A 257 6.24 4.98 2.05
C ASN A 257 7.41 5.24 2.98
N ILE A 258 7.12 5.57 4.24
CA ILE A 258 8.12 5.91 5.25
C ILE A 258 7.96 4.93 6.41
N TYR A 259 9.00 4.13 6.67
CA TYR A 259 9.01 3.13 7.75
C TYR A 259 10.12 3.35 8.76
N ASP A 260 11.23 3.97 8.38
CA ASP A 260 12.36 4.23 9.28
C ASP A 260 13.03 5.60 9.04
N LYS A 261 14.20 5.80 9.68
CA LYS A 261 14.91 7.09 9.64
C LYS A 261 15.45 7.44 8.26
N GLU A 262 15.93 6.47 7.50
CA GLU A 262 16.50 6.72 6.18
C GLU A 262 15.40 7.19 5.21
N ASP A 263 14.21 6.58 5.29
CA ASP A 263 13.06 7.00 4.50
C ASP A 263 12.60 8.43 4.87
N ILE A 264 12.66 8.79 6.17
CA ILE A 264 12.34 10.15 6.62
C ILE A 264 13.36 11.15 6.07
N GLU A 265 14.65 10.84 6.09
CA GLU A 265 15.69 11.73 5.55
C GLU A 265 15.54 11.92 4.03
N GLU A 266 15.17 10.88 3.29
CA GLU A 266 14.81 11.02 1.87
C GLU A 266 13.59 11.95 1.68
N ALA A 267 12.53 11.75 2.48
CA ALA A 267 11.36 12.61 2.43
C ALA A 267 11.69 14.07 2.79
N LYS A 268 12.53 14.33 3.80
CA LYS A 268 13.01 15.68 4.17
C LYS A 268 13.68 16.38 2.99
N ASN A 269 14.55 15.66 2.28
CA ASN A 269 15.25 16.19 1.11
C ASN A 269 14.27 16.58 -0.01
N ALA A 270 13.25 15.75 -0.27
CA ALA A 270 12.23 16.03 -1.29
C ALA A 270 11.30 17.20 -0.87
N LEU A 271 10.90 17.26 0.40
CA LEU A 271 10.02 18.30 0.94
C LEU A 271 10.70 19.68 1.00
N GLY A 272 12.02 19.71 1.25
CA GLY A 272 12.77 20.94 1.48
C GLY A 272 12.53 21.58 2.86
N PHE A 273 11.92 20.84 3.79
CA PHE A 273 11.73 21.23 5.19
C PHE A 273 11.72 19.99 6.09
N ASP A 274 11.89 20.21 7.40
CA ASP A 274 11.85 19.15 8.40
C ASP A 274 10.40 18.92 8.89
N PRO A 275 9.73 17.83 8.51
CA PRO A 275 8.31 17.64 8.81
C PRO A 275 8.11 17.25 10.27
N LYS A 276 7.05 17.76 10.88
CA LYS A 276 6.57 17.27 12.18
C LYS A 276 6.19 15.80 12.07
N PHE A 277 6.70 14.94 12.94
CA PHE A 277 6.54 13.49 12.83
C PHE A 277 6.27 12.83 14.19
N PRO A 278 5.15 13.17 14.86
CA PRO A 278 4.81 12.53 16.12
C PRO A 278 4.46 11.06 15.90
N ILE A 279 5.21 10.13 16.48
CA ILE A 279 4.91 8.68 16.41
C ILE A 279 3.62 8.37 17.18
N ARG A 280 3.34 9.15 18.23
CA ARG A 280 2.19 9.01 19.11
C ARG A 280 1.64 10.38 19.45
N ILE A 281 0.31 10.50 19.41
CA ILE A 281 -0.43 11.72 19.73
C ILE A 281 -1.06 11.63 21.12
N SER A 282 -1.55 10.44 21.48
CA SER A 282 -2.06 10.10 22.80
C SER A 282 -1.81 8.62 23.08
N ASP A 283 -2.11 8.16 24.30
CA ASP A 283 -1.93 6.75 24.66
C ASP A 283 -2.67 5.79 23.72
N ASP A 284 -3.79 6.21 23.12
CA ASP A 284 -4.62 5.41 22.22
C ASP A 284 -4.47 5.75 20.73
N ILE A 285 -3.80 6.85 20.36
CA ILE A 285 -3.62 7.29 18.97
C ILE A 285 -2.14 7.24 18.59
N SER A 286 -1.78 6.29 17.74
CA SER A 286 -0.44 6.11 17.19
C SER A 286 -0.43 6.16 15.67
N ILE A 287 0.72 6.49 15.11
CA ILE A 287 0.95 6.43 13.67
C ILE A 287 0.83 4.97 13.19
N THR A 288 0.20 4.76 12.05
CA THR A 288 0.01 3.44 11.43
C THR A 288 0.59 3.35 10.04
N ASN A 289 0.74 4.48 9.35
CA ASN A 289 1.44 4.56 8.09
C ASN A 289 1.94 5.99 7.85
N SER A 290 2.88 6.17 6.93
CA SER A 290 3.29 7.48 6.45
C SER A 290 3.75 7.40 5.01
N THR A 291 3.39 8.39 4.20
CA THR A 291 3.83 8.51 2.81
C THR A 291 4.26 9.93 2.47
N ALA A 292 5.27 10.06 1.62
CA ALA A 292 5.63 11.32 0.98
C ALA A 292 5.33 11.23 -0.51
N ARG A 293 4.69 12.26 -1.07
CA ARG A 293 4.22 12.24 -2.46
C ARG A 293 4.27 13.59 -3.16
N LEU A 294 4.45 13.57 -4.47
CA LEU A 294 4.35 14.76 -5.31
C LEU A 294 2.87 15.08 -5.56
N VAL A 295 2.43 16.27 -5.15
CA VAL A 295 1.07 16.77 -5.36
C VAL A 295 1.11 17.92 -6.36
N GLY A 296 0.30 17.84 -7.40
CA GLY A 296 0.08 18.93 -8.34
C GLY A 296 -0.97 19.91 -7.82
N ASP A 297 -0.63 21.20 -7.78
CA ASP A 297 -1.60 22.28 -7.60
C ASP A 297 -2.14 22.73 -8.97
N PHE A 298 -3.42 22.45 -9.24
CA PHE A 298 -4.07 22.75 -10.51
C PHE A 298 -4.71 24.15 -10.58
N ASN A 299 -4.43 25.04 -9.62
CA ASN A 299 -4.99 26.39 -9.67
C ASN A 299 -4.23 27.31 -10.66
N ASN A 300 -4.98 27.90 -11.60
CA ASN A 300 -4.58 28.97 -12.54
C ASN A 300 -3.64 28.60 -13.72
N ASN A 301 -3.76 27.40 -14.30
CA ASN A 301 -3.00 26.98 -15.51
C ASN A 301 -1.47 27.07 -15.37
N LYS A 302 -0.94 27.15 -14.14
CA LYS A 302 0.48 27.00 -13.83
C LYS A 302 0.61 25.84 -12.87
N GLU A 303 0.98 24.68 -13.39
CA GLU A 303 1.29 23.49 -12.60
C GLU A 303 2.40 23.85 -11.61
N LYS A 304 2.02 24.00 -10.33
CA LYS A 304 2.97 24.05 -9.23
C LYS A 304 2.91 22.70 -8.56
N THR A 305 3.87 21.84 -8.87
CA THR A 305 4.06 20.60 -8.12
C THR A 305 4.85 20.90 -6.85
N CYS A 306 4.46 20.26 -5.76
CA CYS A 306 5.20 20.29 -4.50
C CYS A 306 5.05 18.92 -3.81
N TYR A 307 6.03 18.54 -3.00
CA TYR A 307 5.90 17.34 -2.18
C TYR A 307 5.03 17.63 -0.95
N GLU A 308 4.24 16.63 -0.57
CA GLU A 308 3.43 16.58 0.64
C GLU A 308 3.78 15.29 1.39
N ILE A 309 3.88 15.38 2.71
CA ILE A 309 3.95 14.21 3.59
C ILE A 309 2.61 14.00 4.29
N ASN A 310 2.14 12.76 4.31
CA ASN A 310 0.90 12.31 4.92
C ASN A 310 1.19 11.28 6.00
N ASN A 311 0.89 11.62 7.25
CA ASN A 311 0.96 10.72 8.38
C ASN A 311 -0.45 10.21 8.70
N PHE A 312 -0.61 8.91 8.82
CA PHE A 312 -1.87 8.25 9.11
C PHE A 312 -1.87 7.71 10.53
N TYR A 313 -2.91 8.02 11.29
CA TYR A 313 -3.09 7.58 12.66
C TYR A 313 -4.43 6.89 12.81
N SER A 314 -4.56 6.02 13.78
CA SER A 314 -5.84 5.44 14.14
C SER A 314 -5.91 5.04 15.60
N ASN A 315 -7.14 4.88 16.06
CA ASN A 315 -7.48 4.21 17.29
C ASN A 315 -8.73 3.35 17.05
N GLN A 316 -9.31 2.79 18.12
CA GLN A 316 -10.55 2.00 18.02
C GLN A 316 -11.78 2.81 17.54
N ASN A 317 -11.75 4.14 17.62
CA ASN A 317 -12.88 5.02 17.35
C ASN A 317 -12.84 5.68 15.96
N GLY A 318 -11.68 5.70 15.30
CA GLY A 318 -11.54 6.33 14.00
C GLY A 318 -10.10 6.42 13.49
N SER A 319 -9.92 7.24 12.46
CA SER A 319 -8.61 7.49 11.87
C SER A 319 -8.37 8.99 11.63
N ILE A 320 -7.09 9.38 11.60
CA ILE A 320 -6.66 10.76 11.40
C ILE A 320 -5.62 10.77 10.28
N THR A 321 -5.73 11.74 9.38
CA THR A 321 -4.65 12.08 8.44
C THR A 321 -4.08 13.42 8.84
N PHE A 322 -2.75 13.49 8.95
CA PHE A 322 -2.00 14.72 9.18
C PHE A 322 -1.05 14.97 8.00
N SER A 323 -1.33 16.01 7.24
CA SER A 323 -0.61 16.37 6.01
C SER A 323 0.19 17.65 6.19
N GLN A 324 1.37 17.71 5.56
CA GLN A 324 2.25 18.88 5.56
C GLN A 324 2.80 19.13 4.16
N SER A 325 2.76 20.38 3.69
CA SER A 325 3.30 20.78 2.40
C SER A 325 3.76 22.23 2.39
N ALA A 326 4.69 22.57 1.49
CA ALA A 326 5.12 23.95 1.23
C ALA A 326 4.08 24.77 0.43
N ASN A 327 3.04 24.13 -0.11
CA ASN A 327 1.96 24.80 -0.85
C ASN A 327 0.57 24.21 -0.48
N SER A 328 -0.48 25.03 -0.50
CA SER A 328 -1.86 24.57 -0.31
C SER A 328 -2.85 25.49 -0.98
N SER A 329 -3.42 25.01 -2.10
CA SER A 329 -4.54 25.66 -2.78
C SER A 329 -5.77 25.80 -1.90
N VAL A 330 -6.02 24.83 -1.03
CA VAL A 330 -7.15 24.82 -0.10
C VAL A 330 -7.04 25.97 0.90
N TYR A 331 -5.87 26.15 1.52
CA TYR A 331 -5.66 27.26 2.46
C TYR A 331 -5.79 28.62 1.76
N ASP A 332 -5.18 28.77 0.58
CA ASP A 332 -5.21 30.02 -0.17
C ASP A 332 -6.65 30.37 -0.62
N GLU A 333 -7.46 29.38 -1.00
CA GLU A 333 -8.89 29.57 -1.30
C GLU A 333 -9.67 30.01 -0.05
N ILE A 334 -9.47 29.35 1.08
CA ILE A 334 -10.11 29.70 2.35
C ILE A 334 -9.78 31.15 2.74
N MET A 335 -8.51 31.56 2.61
CA MET A 335 -8.08 32.92 2.91
C MET A 335 -8.78 33.96 2.03
N LYS A 336 -8.94 33.66 0.74
CA LYS A 336 -9.56 34.56 -0.24
C LYS A 336 -11.09 34.63 -0.10
N ASN A 337 -11.73 33.48 0.07
CA ASN A 337 -13.18 33.33 -0.10
C ASN A 337 -13.94 33.13 1.21
N LYS A 338 -13.25 32.73 2.30
CA LYS A 338 -13.83 32.37 3.61
C LYS A 338 -14.79 31.17 3.58
N TYR A 339 -14.69 30.34 2.53
CA TYR A 339 -15.38 29.08 2.38
C TYR A 339 -14.51 28.08 1.62
N ILE A 340 -14.90 26.80 1.65
CA ILE A 340 -14.39 25.75 0.78
C ILE A 340 -15.47 25.30 -0.20
N LYS A 341 -15.07 24.91 -1.42
CA LYS A 341 -15.97 24.25 -2.38
C LYS A 341 -15.92 22.75 -2.16
N ILE A 342 -17.06 22.15 -1.85
CA ILE A 342 -17.18 20.70 -1.59
C ILE A 342 -17.54 19.95 -2.87
N ASN A 343 -18.14 20.64 -3.83
CA ASN A 343 -18.52 20.07 -5.12
C ASN A 343 -18.43 21.17 -6.20
N GLU A 344 -17.45 21.06 -7.09
CA GLU A 344 -17.22 22.02 -8.17
C GLU A 344 -18.36 22.02 -9.21
N GLU A 345 -19.04 20.89 -9.42
CA GLU A 345 -20.15 20.78 -10.38
C GLU A 345 -21.44 21.44 -9.85
N ARG A 346 -21.63 21.44 -8.53
CA ARG A 346 -22.86 21.95 -7.88
C ARG A 346 -22.67 23.31 -7.21
N ASN A 347 -21.47 23.88 -7.22
CA ASN A 347 -21.12 25.11 -6.50
C ASN A 347 -21.57 25.10 -5.02
N VAL A 348 -21.41 23.95 -4.35
CA VAL A 348 -21.74 23.86 -2.92
C VAL A 348 -20.59 24.44 -2.11
N GLU A 349 -20.81 25.64 -1.59
CA GLU A 349 -19.88 26.36 -0.72
C GLU A 349 -20.18 26.05 0.74
N LYS A 350 -19.14 25.75 1.52
CA LYS A 350 -19.27 25.58 2.97
C LYS A 350 -18.39 26.60 3.67
N LYS A 351 -19.03 27.46 4.46
CA LYS A 351 -18.32 28.41 5.33
C LYS A 351 -17.43 27.63 6.30
N VAL A 352 -16.20 28.10 6.43
CA VAL A 352 -15.26 27.60 7.43
C VAL A 352 -15.44 28.38 8.73
N LYS A 353 -15.22 27.71 9.87
CA LYS A 353 -15.15 28.36 11.19
C LYS A 353 -13.70 28.75 11.44
N GLU A 354 -13.46 30.03 11.64
CA GLU A 354 -12.14 30.52 12.05
C GLU A 354 -11.99 30.37 13.58
N LEU A 355 -10.84 29.87 14.00
CA LEU A 355 -10.47 29.59 15.39
C LEU A 355 -9.05 30.11 15.67
N ARG A 356 -8.72 30.24 16.94
CA ARG A 356 -7.34 30.39 17.42
C ARG A 356 -6.96 29.21 18.29
N ILE A 357 -5.88 28.53 17.92
CA ILE A 357 -5.30 27.38 18.65
C ILE A 357 -3.79 27.64 18.69
N GLU A 358 -3.14 27.55 19.85
CA GLU A 358 -1.69 27.82 20.03
C GLU A 358 -1.21 29.10 19.32
N ASN A 359 -1.96 30.20 19.45
CA ASN A 359 -1.73 31.50 18.78
C ASN A 359 -1.77 31.50 17.24
N ASN A 360 -2.03 30.37 16.60
CA ASN A 360 -2.18 30.28 15.16
C ASN A 360 -3.64 30.50 14.73
N GLN A 361 -3.81 31.06 13.53
CA GLN A 361 -5.10 31.12 12.86
C GLN A 361 -5.40 29.74 12.26
N VAL A 362 -6.52 29.14 12.67
CA VAL A 362 -6.91 27.79 12.24
C VAL A 362 -8.31 27.85 11.63
N PHE A 363 -8.47 27.19 10.48
CA PHE A 363 -9.77 27.06 9.82
C PHE A 363 -10.32 25.65 10.03
N LYS A 364 -11.50 25.56 10.65
CA LYS A 364 -12.20 24.31 10.91
C LYS A 364 -13.40 24.18 9.99
N SER A 365 -13.57 23.00 9.41
CA SER A 365 -14.77 22.63 8.67
C SER A 365 -15.20 21.22 9.05
N SER A 366 -16.50 20.96 9.00
CA SER A 366 -17.05 19.62 9.20
C SER A 366 -17.82 19.23 7.97
N GLN A 367 -17.89 17.95 7.64
CA GLN A 367 -18.74 17.45 6.57
C GLN A 367 -19.51 16.23 7.07
N GLU A 368 -20.82 16.30 6.92
CA GLU A 368 -21.72 15.19 7.16
C GLU A 368 -21.80 14.36 5.88
N GLY A 369 -21.83 13.05 6.03
CA GLY A 369 -21.83 12.09 4.93
C GLY A 369 -21.88 10.67 5.47
N ILE A 370 -21.71 9.68 4.59
CA ILE A 370 -21.63 8.25 5.00
C ILE A 370 -20.49 8.06 6.01
N VAL A 371 -19.37 8.75 5.80
CA VAL A 371 -18.30 8.89 6.78
C VAL A 371 -18.22 10.37 7.17
N PRO A 372 -18.65 10.74 8.39
CA PRO A 372 -18.47 12.09 8.91
C PRO A 372 -16.98 12.43 9.00
N GLN A 373 -16.63 13.66 8.67
CA GLN A 373 -15.27 14.16 8.77
C GLN A 373 -15.18 15.57 9.34
N VAL A 374 -14.10 15.86 10.05
CA VAL A 374 -13.75 17.20 10.55
C VAL A 374 -12.34 17.53 10.08
N ASN A 375 -12.17 18.67 9.42
CA ASN A 375 -10.93 19.13 8.84
C ASN A 375 -10.46 20.42 9.51
N TYR A 376 -9.16 20.50 9.82
CA TYR A 376 -8.47 21.68 10.29
C TYR A 376 -7.32 22.02 9.36
N VAL A 377 -7.23 23.27 8.94
CA VAL A 377 -6.12 23.77 8.13
C VAL A 377 -5.50 24.99 8.80
N TRP A 378 -4.16 25.03 8.87
CA TRP A 378 -3.41 26.19 9.33
C TRP A 378 -2.09 26.35 8.58
N LYS A 379 -1.45 27.49 8.76
CA LYS A 379 -0.12 27.79 8.20
C LYS A 379 0.80 28.24 9.32
N GLU A 380 1.98 27.65 9.38
CA GLU A 380 3.03 28.00 10.35
C GLU A 380 4.40 27.90 9.65
N ASN A 381 5.25 28.92 9.81
CA ASN A 381 6.61 28.96 9.24
C ASN A 381 6.68 28.64 7.73
N ASN A 382 5.72 29.17 6.95
CA ASN A 382 5.55 28.90 5.51
C ASN A 382 5.18 27.47 5.12
N ILE A 383 4.93 26.59 6.08
CA ILE A 383 4.40 25.24 5.86
C ILE A 383 2.89 25.25 6.11
N TYR A 384 2.17 24.57 5.24
CA TYR A 384 0.74 24.38 5.32
C TYR A 384 0.45 23.02 5.93
N TYR A 385 -0.46 23.00 6.89
CA TYR A 385 -0.83 21.82 7.65
C TYR A 385 -2.31 21.54 7.49
N ASN A 386 -2.65 20.27 7.40
CA ASN A 386 -4.03 19.80 7.32
C ASN A 386 -4.20 18.58 8.23
N VAL A 387 -5.21 18.61 9.11
CA VAL A 387 -5.61 17.46 9.92
C VAL A 387 -7.05 17.11 9.59
N ILE A 388 -7.26 15.87 9.13
CA ILE A 388 -8.59 15.33 8.85
C ILE A 388 -8.88 14.20 9.82
N PHE A 389 -9.98 14.33 10.56
CA PHE A 389 -10.53 13.32 11.44
C PHE A 389 -11.65 12.58 10.70
N PHE A 390 -11.59 11.25 10.69
CA PHE A 390 -12.61 10.36 10.13
C PHE A 390 -13.24 9.52 11.24
N VAL A 391 -14.57 9.38 11.20
CA VAL A 391 -15.35 8.63 12.20
C VAL A 391 -15.26 9.28 13.59
N ASN A 392 -16.08 8.86 14.56
CA ASN A 392 -16.37 9.52 15.85
C ASN A 392 -15.14 9.76 16.76
N ILE A 393 -14.21 10.63 16.35
CA ILE A 393 -13.09 11.10 17.15
C ILE A 393 -13.57 12.31 17.96
N GLU A 394 -13.75 12.09 19.25
CA GLU A 394 -14.05 13.16 20.19
C GLU A 394 -12.79 14.01 20.46
N ASN A 395 -12.98 15.21 21.02
CA ASN A 395 -11.89 16.10 21.43
C ASN A 395 -10.92 16.52 20.29
N CYS A 396 -11.39 16.61 19.04
CA CYS A 396 -10.57 17.02 17.90
C CYS A 396 -9.75 18.30 18.16
N ASP A 397 -10.33 19.32 18.81
CA ASP A 397 -9.66 20.60 19.05
C ASP A 397 -8.41 20.45 19.95
N GLU A 398 -8.44 19.55 20.95
CA GLU A 398 -7.28 19.25 21.80
C GLU A 398 -6.25 18.40 21.05
N ILE A 399 -6.70 17.41 20.27
CA ILE A 399 -5.81 16.59 19.45
C ILE A 399 -5.05 17.44 18.41
N VAL A 400 -5.69 18.46 17.83
CA VAL A 400 -5.01 19.40 16.91
C VAL A 400 -3.86 20.13 17.61
N LYS A 401 -4.00 20.49 18.90
CA LYS A 401 -2.90 21.13 19.65
C LYS A 401 -1.68 20.23 19.74
N GLU A 402 -1.88 18.93 19.94
CA GLU A 402 -0.77 17.97 19.99
C GLU A 402 -0.01 17.92 18.66
N PHE A 403 -0.72 17.92 17.53
CA PHE A 403 -0.07 18.03 16.21
C PHE A 403 0.67 19.36 16.04
N MET A 404 0.10 20.47 16.50
CA MET A 404 0.73 21.79 16.43
C MET A 404 1.99 21.88 17.29
N ASN A 405 2.01 21.24 18.46
CA ASN A 405 3.15 21.25 19.37
C ASN A 405 4.16 20.14 19.08
N SER A 406 3.84 19.23 18.17
CA SER A 406 4.75 18.16 17.76
C SER A 406 6.02 18.69 17.10
N LYS A 407 7.08 17.90 17.22
CA LYS A 407 8.40 18.19 16.66
C LYS A 407 8.71 17.24 15.51
N PRO A 408 9.68 17.59 14.65
CA PRO A 408 10.29 16.63 13.77
C PRO A 408 10.96 15.49 14.54
N LEU A 409 11.18 14.38 13.86
CA LEU A 409 11.88 13.24 14.44
C LEU A 409 13.40 13.49 14.46
N GLU A 410 14.02 13.22 15.62
CA GLU A 410 15.48 13.32 15.84
C GLU A 410 16.31 12.22 15.18
#